data_AF-A0A2I1VKQ9-F1
#
_entry.id   AF-A0A2I1VKQ9-F1
#
_cell.length_a   1.000
_cell.length_b   1.000
_cell.length_c   1.000
_cell.angle_alpha   90.00
_cell.angle_beta   90.00
_cell.angle_gamma   90.00
#
_symmetry.space_group_name_H-M   'P 1'
#
loop_
_entity.id
_entity.type
_entity.pdbx_description
1 polymer ?
#
loop_
_entity_poly.entity_id
_entity_poly.type
_entity_poly.pdbx_seq_one_letter_code
_entity_poly.pdbx_strand_id
1 'polypeptide(L)'
;MEKLSYTTEFTLWPVPHARPLIDGKPEPGAHPAEYLHPGKLHLETSDDNYVDLYIVPPLFKPGYPPGYQFYADLIFSNIYIAQDLQFYYRAFHDELQFAVSSDTIWQNRDHQYAVAIVDKDLNLSWTLRDSDPLRMEFIETVINTIHASMFKMPPILAEGEYMEFMNERNILDSAHLCCGDRVLRAIDVKAHTNDPVRVLTETDYSAVIRGTVYPSARLIWSVPLEDARYWHNAYNVLTVDPVIGAKIPADVRAILEHLPAAPAYTQGHS
;
A
#
# COMPACT_ATOMS: atom_id res chain seq x y z
N MET A 1 20.32 9.98 -23.84
CA MET A 1 19.39 9.13 -23.08
C MET A 1 18.05 9.84 -23.13
N GLU A 2 17.02 9.22 -23.71
CA GLU A 2 15.71 9.85 -23.82
C GLU A 2 15.13 10.10 -22.43
N LYS A 3 14.44 11.23 -22.26
CA LYS A 3 13.82 11.59 -21.00
C LYS A 3 12.60 10.68 -20.80
N LEU A 4 12.61 9.86 -19.76
CA LEU A 4 11.43 9.09 -19.34
C LEU A 4 10.36 10.10 -18.89
N SER A 5 9.17 10.04 -19.49
CA SER A 5 8.00 10.73 -18.95
C SER A 5 7.22 9.78 -18.06
N TYR A 6 6.72 10.31 -16.94
CA TYR A 6 5.94 9.57 -15.97
C TYR A 6 4.47 10.01 -16.01
N THR A 7 3.56 9.05 -16.10
CA THR A 7 2.15 9.23 -15.75
C THR A 7 1.97 8.71 -14.33
N THR A 8 1.24 9.44 -13.49
CA THR A 8 1.01 9.05 -12.10
C THR A 8 -0.45 9.19 -11.71
N GLU A 9 -0.92 8.22 -10.92
CA GLU A 9 -2.21 8.23 -10.27
C GLU A 9 -2.06 7.81 -8.82
N PHE A 10 -2.71 8.55 -7.92
CA PHE A 10 -2.86 8.13 -6.51
C PHE A 10 -4.32 7.86 -6.21
N THR A 11 -4.65 6.58 -6.07
CA THR A 11 -5.99 6.12 -5.72
C THR A 11 -6.12 6.10 -4.21
N LEU A 12 -6.85 7.07 -3.66
CA LEU A 12 -7.16 7.13 -2.24
C LEU A 12 -8.06 5.97 -1.83
N TRP A 13 -7.68 5.31 -0.75
CA TRP A 13 -8.46 4.23 -0.17
C TRP A 13 -9.33 4.73 0.98
N PRO A 14 -10.44 4.02 1.25
CA PRO A 14 -11.37 4.46 2.27
C PRO A 14 -10.79 4.44 3.67
N VAL A 15 -11.27 5.34 4.52
CA VAL A 15 -10.94 5.45 5.94
C VAL A 15 -12.23 5.61 6.76
N PRO A 16 -12.23 5.28 8.07
CA PRO A 16 -13.43 5.47 8.88
C PRO A 16 -13.68 6.95 9.16
N HIS A 17 -12.60 7.74 9.28
CA HIS A 17 -12.62 9.17 9.54
C HIS A 17 -11.43 9.83 8.84
N ALA A 18 -11.61 11.07 8.37
CA ALA A 18 -10.54 11.91 7.85
C ALA A 18 -10.72 13.35 8.34
N ARG A 19 -9.60 14.06 8.53
CA ARG A 19 -9.66 15.49 8.81
C ARG A 19 -9.86 16.27 7.51
N PRO A 20 -10.81 17.22 7.47
CA PRO A 20 -10.96 18.09 6.33
C PRO A 20 -9.85 19.14 6.27
N LEU A 21 -9.58 19.63 5.06
CA LEU A 21 -8.89 20.89 4.87
C LEU A 21 -9.90 22.04 4.94
N ILE A 22 -9.54 23.10 5.64
CA ILE A 22 -10.32 24.34 5.74
C ILE A 22 -9.67 25.35 4.80
N ASP A 23 -10.38 25.75 3.74
CA ASP A 23 -9.85 26.65 2.69
C ASP A 23 -8.51 26.18 2.10
N GLY A 24 -8.37 24.86 1.91
CA GLY A 24 -7.15 24.23 1.40
C GLY A 24 -6.00 24.15 2.40
N LYS A 25 -6.24 24.44 3.67
CA LYS A 25 -5.23 24.41 4.74
C LYS A 25 -5.57 23.40 5.84
N PRO A 26 -4.55 22.84 6.50
CA PRO A 26 -4.77 21.97 7.65
C PRO A 26 -5.45 22.72 8.80
N GLU A 27 -6.28 22.00 9.56
CA GLU A 27 -6.85 22.49 10.81
C GLU A 27 -5.75 22.95 11.79
N PRO A 28 -5.96 24.04 12.56
CA PRO A 28 -4.99 24.48 13.55
C PRO A 28 -4.63 23.38 14.55
N GLY A 29 -3.34 23.08 14.67
CA GLY A 29 -2.81 22.06 15.59
C GLY A 29 -2.86 20.63 15.07
N ALA A 30 -3.36 20.40 13.84
CA ALA A 30 -3.26 19.10 13.20
C ALA A 30 -1.82 18.81 12.78
N HIS A 31 -1.39 17.57 12.95
CA HIS A 31 -0.08 17.11 12.49
C HIS A 31 -0.15 16.73 11.00
N PRO A 32 0.85 17.01 10.15
CA PRO A 32 0.82 16.70 8.72
C PRO A 32 0.56 15.21 8.40
N ALA A 33 1.04 14.31 9.25
CA ALA A 33 0.76 12.87 9.14
C ALA A 33 -0.74 12.50 9.23
N GLU A 34 -1.61 13.35 9.78
CA GLU A 34 -3.07 13.13 9.80
C GLU A 34 -3.71 13.29 8.40
N TYR A 35 -3.00 13.95 7.47
CA TYR A 35 -3.40 14.14 6.07
C TYR A 35 -2.71 13.14 5.12
N LEU A 36 -1.80 12.30 5.61
CA LEU A 36 -1.28 11.18 4.84
C LEU A 36 -2.32 10.05 4.89
N HIS A 37 -3.06 9.90 3.80
CA HIS A 37 -4.12 8.90 3.68
C HIS A 37 -3.61 7.60 3.03
N PRO A 38 -4.23 6.46 3.35
CA PRO A 38 -3.93 5.20 2.69
C PRO A 38 -4.32 5.25 1.21
N GLY A 39 -3.58 4.53 0.38
CA GLY A 39 -3.86 4.46 -1.05
C GLY A 39 -2.82 3.67 -1.82
N LYS A 40 -3.06 3.60 -3.12
CA LYS A 40 -2.16 3.02 -4.11
C LYS A 40 -1.66 4.13 -5.03
N LEU A 41 -0.35 4.24 -5.16
CA LEU A 41 0.28 5.00 -6.23
C LEU A 41 0.57 4.04 -7.38
N HIS A 42 0.01 4.34 -8.55
CA HIS A 42 0.41 3.75 -9.81
C HIS A 42 1.24 4.78 -10.58
N LEU A 43 2.43 4.38 -11.02
CA LEU A 43 3.27 5.20 -11.88
C LEU A 43 3.68 4.37 -13.08
N GLU A 44 3.47 4.93 -14.27
CA GLU A 44 3.80 4.32 -15.55
C GLU A 44 4.76 5.23 -16.32
N THR A 45 5.73 4.63 -16.99
CA THR A 45 6.68 5.31 -17.88
C THR A 45 6.23 5.21 -19.33
N SER A 46 6.76 6.08 -20.19
CA SER A 46 6.47 6.08 -21.64
C SER A 46 6.83 4.79 -22.40
N ASP A 47 7.56 3.87 -21.78
CA ASP A 47 7.97 2.58 -22.33
C ASP A 47 7.24 1.39 -21.67
N ASP A 48 6.02 1.64 -21.16
CA ASP A 48 5.11 0.66 -20.57
C ASP A 48 5.69 -0.07 -19.34
N ASN A 49 6.71 0.51 -18.69
CA ASN A 49 7.12 0.07 -17.37
C ASN A 49 6.28 0.78 -16.30
N TYR A 50 6.00 0.10 -15.20
CA TYR A 50 5.22 0.66 -14.12
C TYR A 50 5.72 0.20 -12.75
N VAL A 51 5.25 0.93 -11.75
CA VAL A 51 5.44 0.64 -10.35
C VAL A 51 4.14 0.85 -9.59
N ASP A 52 3.83 -0.11 -8.72
CA ASP A 52 2.75 -0.01 -7.75
C ASP A 52 3.33 0.13 -6.35
N LEU A 53 3.07 1.27 -5.72
CA LEU A 53 3.46 1.56 -4.34
C LEU A 53 2.22 1.69 -3.47
N TYR A 54 2.17 0.89 -2.41
CA TYR A 54 1.05 0.88 -1.49
C TYR A 54 1.41 1.62 -0.19
N ILE A 55 0.59 2.60 0.17
CA ILE A 55 0.77 3.40 1.37
C ILE A 55 -0.38 3.08 2.32
N VAL A 56 -0.05 2.52 3.48
CA VAL A 56 -1.01 2.22 4.54
C VAL A 56 -0.48 2.82 5.83
N PRO A 57 -0.63 4.14 6.02
CA PRO A 57 -0.17 4.79 7.24
C PRO A 57 -0.96 4.22 8.41
N PRO A 58 -0.31 4.05 9.57
CA PRO A 58 -1.05 3.75 10.79
C PRO A 58 -2.00 4.91 11.10
N LEU A 59 -2.96 4.68 12.00
CA LEU A 59 -3.65 5.80 12.62
C LEU A 59 -2.61 6.67 13.33
N PHE A 60 -2.59 7.97 13.02
CA PHE A 60 -1.69 8.89 13.69
C PHE A 60 -1.99 8.90 15.19
N LYS A 61 -0.95 8.70 16.01
CA LYS A 61 -1.03 8.78 17.46
C LYS A 61 0.03 9.77 17.93
N PRO A 62 -0.37 10.87 18.61
CA PRO A 62 0.57 11.76 19.25
C PRO A 62 1.50 10.97 20.18
N GLY A 63 2.82 11.16 20.04
CA GLY A 63 3.81 10.46 20.87
C GLY A 63 4.29 9.12 20.33
N TYR A 64 4.24 8.88 19.02
CA TYR A 64 5.00 7.77 18.42
C TYR A 64 6.46 7.81 18.90
N PRO A 65 7.07 6.66 19.27
CA PRO A 65 8.42 6.63 19.77
C PRO A 65 9.40 7.27 18.77
N PRO A 66 10.36 8.10 19.24
CA PRO A 66 11.42 8.60 18.39
C PRO A 66 12.09 7.45 17.63
N GLY A 67 12.10 7.54 16.30
CA GLY A 67 12.72 6.53 15.43
C GLY A 67 11.78 5.47 14.86
N TYR A 68 10.49 5.43 15.22
CA TYR A 68 9.56 4.51 14.56
C TYR A 68 9.32 4.94 13.11
N GLN A 69 9.59 4.04 12.16
CA GLN A 69 9.43 4.25 10.72
C GLN A 69 8.37 3.31 10.18
N PHE A 70 7.57 3.82 9.24
CA PHE A 70 6.60 3.05 8.48
C PHE A 70 7.09 2.94 7.05
N TYR A 71 6.95 1.76 6.48
CA TYR A 71 7.39 1.50 5.11
C TYR A 71 6.21 1.61 4.16
N ALA A 72 6.45 2.15 2.97
CA ALA A 72 5.56 1.96 1.86
C ALA A 72 5.93 0.64 1.18
N ASP A 73 4.93 -0.19 0.89
CA ASP A 73 5.13 -1.51 0.31
C ASP A 73 5.25 -1.37 -1.21
N LEU A 74 6.47 -1.56 -1.71
CA LEU A 74 6.72 -1.73 -3.14
C LEU A 74 6.47 -3.20 -3.48
N ILE A 75 5.37 -3.50 -4.18
CA ILE A 75 4.96 -4.90 -4.41
C ILE A 75 5.25 -5.37 -5.85
N PHE A 76 5.25 -4.45 -6.81
CA PHE A 76 5.66 -4.75 -8.17
C PHE A 76 6.31 -3.53 -8.80
N SER A 77 7.45 -3.77 -9.43
CA SER A 77 8.11 -2.79 -10.31
C SER A 77 8.87 -3.54 -11.39
N ASN A 78 8.60 -3.23 -12.65
CA ASN A 78 9.51 -3.56 -13.75
C ASN A 78 10.42 -2.37 -14.11
N ILE A 79 10.29 -1.23 -13.41
CA ILE A 79 11.21 -0.11 -13.53
C ILE A 79 12.49 -0.46 -12.74
N TYR A 80 13.61 -0.60 -13.47
CA TYR A 80 14.92 -0.96 -12.89
C TYR A 80 15.33 -0.05 -11.73
N ILE A 81 15.11 1.25 -11.86
CA ILE A 81 15.54 2.23 -10.84
C ILE A 81 14.82 2.07 -9.49
N ALA A 82 13.63 1.47 -9.49
CA ALA A 82 12.82 1.29 -8.30
C ALA A 82 13.11 -0.03 -7.57
N GLN A 83 13.80 -0.98 -8.19
CA GLN A 83 14.03 -2.32 -7.61
C GLN A 83 14.88 -2.29 -6.34
N ASP A 84 15.73 -1.27 -6.18
CA ASP A 84 16.61 -1.11 -5.03
C ASP A 84 16.16 0.00 -4.07
N LEU A 85 14.94 0.54 -4.22
CA LEU A 85 14.47 1.66 -3.40
C LEU A 85 13.50 1.20 -2.32
N GLN A 86 13.80 1.60 -1.09
CA GLN A 86 12.89 1.48 0.03
C GLN A 86 12.36 2.86 0.41
N PHE A 87 11.05 3.02 0.34
CA PHE A 87 10.35 4.23 0.76
C PHE A 87 9.84 4.06 2.18
N TYR A 88 10.11 5.06 3.03
CA TYR A 88 9.55 5.11 4.36
C TYR A 88 9.10 6.51 4.74
N TYR A 89 8.18 6.56 5.69
CA TYR A 89 7.64 7.77 6.24
C TYR A 89 7.54 7.67 7.75
N ARG A 90 7.63 8.81 8.43
CA ARG A 90 7.44 8.91 9.87
C ARG A 90 6.93 10.27 10.26
N ALA A 91 6.10 10.31 11.30
CA ALA A 91 5.91 11.54 12.05
C ALA A 91 7.20 11.85 12.82
N PHE A 92 7.72 13.07 12.65
CA PHE A 92 8.96 13.52 13.25
C PHE A 92 8.73 14.93 13.82
N HIS A 93 8.63 15.03 15.15
CA HIS A 93 8.22 16.27 15.83
C HIS A 93 6.84 16.75 15.37
N ASP A 94 6.76 17.93 14.76
CA ASP A 94 5.58 18.55 14.15
C ASP A 94 5.57 18.41 12.61
N GLU A 95 6.43 17.55 12.06
CA GLU A 95 6.63 17.35 10.64
C GLU A 95 6.33 15.89 10.22
N LEU A 96 6.02 15.70 8.94
CA LEU A 96 6.00 14.38 8.30
C LEU A 96 7.24 14.26 7.42
N GLN A 97 8.09 13.28 7.72
CA GLN A 97 9.27 13.00 6.91
C GLN A 97 8.99 11.85 5.95
N PHE A 98 9.33 12.04 4.68
CA PHE A 98 9.55 10.98 3.71
C PHE A 98 11.04 10.80 3.50
N ALA A 99 11.49 9.56 3.43
CA ALA A 99 12.87 9.27 3.07
C ALA A 99 12.96 7.99 2.25
N VAL A 100 13.99 7.98 1.40
CA VAL A 100 14.25 6.90 0.45
C VAL A 100 15.66 6.41 0.69
N SER A 101 15.82 5.11 0.85
CA SER A 101 17.12 4.44 1.04
C SER A 101 17.28 3.29 0.07
N SER A 102 18.49 2.73 0.00
CA SER A 102 18.69 1.46 -0.70
C SER A 102 18.06 0.30 0.08
N ASP A 103 17.42 -0.63 -0.63
CA ASP A 103 16.99 -1.93 -0.09
C ASP A 103 18.12 -2.98 -0.15
N THR A 104 19.28 -2.63 -0.70
CA THR A 104 20.40 -3.58 -0.79
C THR A 104 21.11 -3.73 0.55
N ILE A 105 21.17 -4.99 1.04
CA ILE A 105 21.89 -5.39 2.27
C ILE A 105 23.40 -5.04 2.27
N TRP A 106 23.93 -4.61 1.12
CA TRP A 106 25.34 -4.28 0.89
C TRP A 106 25.63 -2.79 0.96
N GLN A 107 24.61 -1.94 0.88
CA GLN A 107 24.74 -0.52 1.16
C GLN A 107 24.50 -0.29 2.66
N ASN A 108 25.27 0.61 3.24
CA ASN A 108 25.16 0.97 4.64
C ASN A 108 23.69 1.32 4.93
N ARG A 109 23.03 0.67 5.91
CA ARG A 109 21.59 0.86 6.20
C ARG A 109 21.21 2.32 6.50
N ASP A 110 22.21 3.16 6.74
CA ASP A 110 22.08 4.60 6.98
C ASP A 110 22.17 5.45 5.69
N HIS A 111 22.39 4.86 4.51
CA HIS A 111 22.47 5.61 3.26
C HIS A 111 21.07 5.98 2.74
N GLN A 112 20.69 7.21 3.01
CA GLN A 112 19.51 7.85 2.45
C GLN A 112 19.88 8.46 1.09
N TYR A 113 19.10 8.13 0.06
CA TYR A 113 19.16 8.75 -1.25
C TYR A 113 18.51 10.13 -1.24
N ALA A 114 17.36 10.25 -0.58
CA ALA A 114 16.63 11.50 -0.50
C ALA A 114 15.80 11.58 0.78
N VAL A 115 15.55 12.81 1.22
CA VAL A 115 14.71 13.12 2.38
C VAL A 115 13.90 14.37 2.08
N ALA A 116 12.59 14.24 2.22
CA ALA A 116 11.64 15.33 2.13
C ALA A 116 10.87 15.50 3.44
N ILE A 117 10.49 16.73 3.72
CA ILE A 117 9.75 17.14 4.92
C ILE A 117 8.47 17.84 4.48
N VAL A 118 7.35 17.45 5.08
CA VAL A 118 6.08 18.17 5.01
C VAL A 118 5.84 18.85 6.34
N ASP A 119 5.78 20.17 6.32
CA ASP A 119 5.58 20.98 7.52
C ASP A 119 4.11 21.01 7.99
N LYS A 120 3.86 21.68 9.10
CA LYS A 120 2.53 21.86 9.69
C LYS A 120 1.51 22.55 8.78
N ASP A 121 1.96 23.29 7.77
CA ASP A 121 1.13 23.99 6.79
C ASP A 121 1.00 23.18 5.49
N LEU A 122 1.44 21.92 5.50
CA LEU A 122 1.52 21.00 4.37
C LEU A 122 2.45 21.43 3.24
N ASN A 123 3.46 22.27 3.50
CA ASN A 123 4.46 22.59 2.48
C ASN A 123 5.52 21.51 2.40
N LEU A 124 5.84 21.06 1.18
CA LEU A 124 6.90 20.10 0.91
C LEU A 124 8.25 20.81 0.71
N SER A 125 9.29 20.33 1.37
CA SER A 125 10.67 20.76 1.17
C SER A 125 11.64 19.58 1.18
N TRP A 126 12.81 19.74 0.58
CA TRP A 126 13.84 18.69 0.50
C TRP A 126 15.02 19.04 1.40
N THR A 127 15.40 18.11 2.28
CA THR A 127 16.58 18.23 3.14
C THR A 127 17.77 17.44 2.59
N LEU A 128 17.50 16.41 1.78
CA LEU A 128 18.50 15.63 1.06
C LEU A 128 17.95 15.30 -0.33
N ARG A 129 18.80 15.44 -1.35
CA ARG A 129 18.48 15.11 -2.73
C ARG A 129 19.56 14.20 -3.27
N ASP A 130 19.17 13.20 -4.03
CA ASP A 130 20.10 12.25 -4.64
C ASP A 130 20.98 12.97 -5.67
N SER A 131 22.23 12.54 -5.77
CA SER A 131 23.17 13.00 -6.81
C SER A 131 22.88 12.40 -8.18
N ASP A 132 22.22 11.25 -8.24
CA ASP A 132 21.77 10.63 -9.49
C ASP A 132 20.48 11.33 -9.97
N PRO A 133 20.52 12.08 -11.08
CA PRO A 133 19.40 12.87 -11.53
C PRO A 133 18.18 12.03 -11.93
N LEU A 134 18.38 10.80 -12.42
CA LEU A 134 17.27 9.94 -12.83
C LEU A 134 16.55 9.35 -11.63
N ARG A 135 17.33 8.91 -10.64
CA ARG A 135 16.77 8.39 -9.39
C ARG A 135 16.08 9.50 -8.62
N MET A 136 16.65 10.70 -8.62
CA MET A 136 16.00 11.85 -8.03
C MET A 136 14.69 12.19 -8.74
N GLU A 137 14.65 12.26 -10.07
CA GLU A 137 13.42 12.56 -10.83
C GLU A 137 12.30 11.55 -10.52
N PHE A 138 12.64 10.26 -10.43
CA PHE A 138 11.71 9.22 -10.01
C PHE A 138 11.21 9.43 -8.56
N ILE A 139 12.13 9.64 -7.62
CA ILE A 139 11.80 9.88 -6.21
C ILE A 139 10.92 11.12 -6.04
N GLU A 140 11.23 12.21 -6.73
CA GLU A 140 10.43 13.44 -6.71
C GLU A 140 9.03 13.18 -7.26
N THR A 141 8.93 12.45 -8.36
CA THR A 141 7.64 12.11 -8.96
C THR A 141 6.77 11.32 -7.97
N VAL A 142 7.33 10.32 -7.30
CA VAL A 142 6.63 9.54 -6.27
C VAL A 142 6.21 10.42 -5.09
N ILE A 143 7.13 11.16 -4.48
CA ILE A 143 6.85 11.96 -3.28
C ILE A 143 5.88 13.11 -3.58
N ASN A 144 6.01 13.79 -4.73
CA ASN A 144 5.09 14.87 -5.13
C ASN A 144 3.68 14.33 -5.38
N THR A 145 3.56 13.13 -5.95
CA THR A 145 2.25 12.48 -6.19
C THR A 145 1.57 12.15 -4.86
N ILE A 146 2.32 11.59 -3.91
CA ILE A 146 1.81 11.30 -2.56
C ILE A 146 1.44 12.61 -1.83
N HIS A 147 2.29 13.63 -1.88
CA HIS A 147 2.05 14.93 -1.28
C HIS A 147 0.79 15.59 -1.86
N ALA A 148 0.59 15.55 -3.17
CA ALA A 148 -0.62 16.05 -3.82
C ALA A 148 -1.89 15.32 -3.36
N SER A 149 -1.79 14.03 -3.00
CA SER A 149 -2.92 13.26 -2.46
C SER A 149 -3.35 13.73 -1.07
N MET A 150 -2.44 14.33 -0.28
CA MET A 150 -2.74 14.86 1.07
C MET A 150 -3.73 16.03 1.02
N PHE A 151 -3.96 16.62 -0.15
CA PHE A 151 -4.93 17.69 -0.37
C PHE A 151 -6.32 17.22 -0.76
N LYS A 152 -6.54 15.90 -0.81
CA LYS A 152 -7.78 15.28 -1.26
C LYS A 152 -8.43 14.51 -0.10
N MET A 153 -9.76 14.56 -0.06
CA MET A 153 -10.54 13.79 0.90
C MET A 153 -10.63 12.32 0.45
N PRO A 154 -10.22 11.34 1.26
CA PRO A 154 -10.44 9.93 0.96
C PRO A 154 -11.93 9.57 1.09
N PRO A 155 -12.38 8.47 0.47
CA PRO A 155 -13.72 7.94 0.74
C PRO A 155 -13.89 7.62 2.24
N ILE A 156 -15.06 7.90 2.79
CA ILE A 156 -15.39 7.58 4.18
C ILE A 156 -16.29 6.36 4.20
N LEU A 157 -15.93 5.34 4.99
CA LEU A 157 -16.76 4.16 5.24
C LEU A 157 -17.26 4.16 6.69
N ALA A 158 -18.55 3.93 6.88
CA ALA A 158 -19.15 3.64 8.16
C ALA A 158 -18.90 2.18 8.58
N GLU A 159 -19.19 1.85 9.84
CA GLU A 159 -18.97 0.49 10.36
C GLU A 159 -19.69 -0.58 9.52
N GLY A 160 -18.95 -1.61 9.11
CA GLY A 160 -19.44 -2.70 8.27
C GLY A 160 -19.59 -2.35 6.79
N GLU A 161 -19.32 -1.12 6.36
CA GLU A 161 -19.32 -0.78 4.93
C GLU A 161 -18.05 -1.31 4.23
N TYR A 162 -18.24 -1.69 2.96
CA TYR A 162 -17.24 -2.33 2.12
C TYR A 162 -17.04 -1.54 0.82
N MET A 163 -15.80 -1.49 0.33
CA MET A 163 -15.45 -0.90 -0.96
C MET A 163 -14.35 -1.70 -1.64
N GLU A 164 -14.47 -1.86 -2.96
CA GLU A 164 -13.49 -2.54 -3.80
C GLU A 164 -12.95 -1.63 -4.90
N PHE A 165 -11.73 -1.95 -5.33
CA PHE A 165 -11.07 -1.34 -6.47
C PHE A 165 -10.68 -2.45 -7.43
N MET A 166 -11.09 -2.30 -8.68
CA MET A 166 -10.75 -3.21 -9.78
C MET A 166 -9.56 -2.63 -10.55
N ASN A 167 -8.68 -3.48 -11.06
CA ASN A 167 -7.66 -3.07 -12.02
C ASN A 167 -8.26 -2.89 -13.43
N GLU A 168 -7.44 -2.47 -14.38
CA GLU A 168 -7.83 -2.22 -15.77
C GLU A 168 -8.40 -3.45 -16.50
N ARG A 169 -8.11 -4.66 -16.01
CA ARG A 169 -8.64 -5.92 -16.53
C ARG A 169 -9.96 -6.32 -15.87
N ASN A 170 -10.54 -5.44 -15.06
CA ASN A 170 -11.73 -5.69 -14.25
C ASN A 170 -11.54 -6.91 -13.33
N ILE A 171 -10.35 -7.06 -12.77
CA ILE A 171 -10.01 -8.04 -11.73
C ILE A 171 -9.83 -7.28 -10.41
N LEU A 172 -10.30 -7.85 -9.30
CA LEU A 172 -10.13 -7.25 -7.98
C LEU A 172 -8.65 -6.93 -7.73
N ASP A 173 -8.34 -5.68 -7.38
CA ASP A 173 -7.01 -5.17 -7.04
C ASP A 173 -6.87 -4.96 -5.52
N SER A 174 -7.90 -4.36 -4.90
CA SER A 174 -7.99 -4.24 -3.45
C SER A 174 -9.42 -4.18 -2.95
N ALA A 175 -9.62 -4.64 -1.72
CA ALA A 175 -10.90 -4.66 -1.02
C ALA A 175 -10.72 -4.13 0.40
N HIS A 176 -11.71 -3.35 0.87
CA HIS A 176 -11.61 -2.57 2.10
C HIS A 176 -12.91 -2.67 2.89
N LEU A 177 -12.82 -3.15 4.13
CA LEU A 177 -13.95 -3.29 5.05
C LEU A 177 -13.71 -2.43 6.30
N CYS A 178 -14.66 -1.59 6.67
CA CYS A 178 -14.61 -0.84 7.92
C CYS A 178 -14.97 -1.74 9.12
N CYS A 179 -14.09 -1.78 10.12
CA CYS A 179 -14.17 -2.60 11.32
C CYS A 179 -13.82 -1.78 12.58
N GLY A 180 -14.71 -0.89 12.99
CA GLY A 180 -14.63 0.05 14.09
C GLY A 180 -13.97 1.35 13.65
N ASP A 181 -12.88 1.71 14.32
CA ASP A 181 -12.05 2.88 14.03
C ASP A 181 -10.96 2.59 13.00
N ARG A 182 -11.06 1.47 12.27
CA ARG A 182 -10.05 1.00 11.30
C ARG A 182 -10.71 0.38 10.09
N VAL A 183 -9.94 0.33 9.00
CA VAL A 183 -10.32 -0.40 7.79
C VAL A 183 -9.37 -1.58 7.61
N LEU A 184 -9.93 -2.79 7.53
CA LEU A 184 -9.22 -3.98 7.11
C LEU A 184 -9.08 -3.95 5.58
N ARG A 185 -7.86 -4.18 5.09
CA ARG A 185 -7.53 -4.10 3.66
C ARG A 185 -6.99 -5.43 3.16
N ALA A 186 -7.60 -5.96 2.12
CA ALA A 186 -7.00 -6.96 1.26
C ALA A 186 -6.41 -6.22 0.04
N ILE A 187 -5.10 -6.20 -0.08
CA ILE A 187 -4.37 -5.42 -1.10
C ILE A 187 -3.50 -6.33 -1.95
N ASP A 188 -3.07 -5.85 -3.12
CA ASP A 188 -2.32 -6.63 -4.10
C ASP A 188 -3.02 -7.97 -4.38
N VAL A 189 -4.32 -7.89 -4.69
CA VAL A 189 -5.10 -9.07 -5.02
C VAL A 189 -4.63 -9.58 -6.39
N LYS A 190 -4.13 -10.82 -6.41
CA LYS A 190 -3.60 -11.48 -7.60
C LYS A 190 -4.34 -12.77 -7.86
N ALA A 191 -4.81 -12.96 -9.09
CA ALA A 191 -5.27 -14.26 -9.58
C ALA A 191 -4.05 -15.10 -10.00
N HIS A 192 -3.88 -16.28 -9.39
CA HIS A 192 -2.84 -17.22 -9.76
C HIS A 192 -3.41 -18.33 -10.63
N THR A 193 -2.81 -18.55 -11.79
CA THR A 193 -3.17 -19.68 -12.67
C THR A 193 -2.29 -20.91 -12.50
N ASN A 194 -1.12 -20.80 -11.84
CA ASN A 194 -0.28 -21.91 -11.37
C ASN A 194 1.01 -21.30 -10.78
N ASP A 195 1.17 -21.33 -9.45
CA ASP A 195 2.47 -21.05 -8.83
C ASP A 195 3.33 -22.33 -8.90
N PRO A 196 4.56 -22.30 -9.44
CA PRO A 196 5.44 -23.48 -9.48
C PRO A 196 5.88 -23.99 -8.09
N VAL A 197 5.56 -23.29 -6.99
CA VAL A 197 6.09 -23.58 -5.65
C VAL A 197 5.18 -24.43 -4.77
N ARG A 198 3.87 -24.61 -5.05
CA ARG A 198 3.01 -25.59 -4.35
C ARG A 198 1.67 -25.76 -5.06
N VAL A 199 1.13 -26.98 -4.99
CA VAL A 199 -0.16 -27.46 -5.51
C VAL A 199 -1.31 -26.50 -5.16
N LEU A 200 -1.56 -25.52 -6.02
CA LEU A 200 -2.82 -24.80 -6.12
C LEU A 200 -3.62 -25.53 -7.20
N THR A 201 -4.82 -26.01 -6.86
CA THR A 201 -5.78 -26.37 -7.90
C THR A 201 -6.22 -25.11 -8.61
N GLU A 202 -6.55 -25.25 -9.89
CA GLU A 202 -6.90 -24.19 -10.85
C GLU A 202 -7.62 -22.97 -10.22
N THR A 203 -6.99 -21.79 -10.36
CA THR A 203 -7.49 -20.43 -10.09
C THR A 203 -7.78 -20.04 -8.63
N ASP A 204 -6.77 -19.54 -7.92
CA ASP A 204 -6.89 -18.91 -6.59
C ASP A 204 -6.64 -17.40 -6.65
N TYR A 205 -7.33 -16.63 -5.80
CA TYR A 205 -6.90 -15.29 -5.42
C TYR A 205 -5.93 -15.34 -4.23
N SER A 206 -4.95 -14.45 -4.24
CA SER A 206 -4.10 -14.16 -3.09
C SER A 206 -4.13 -12.68 -2.78
N ALA A 207 -4.20 -12.30 -1.52
CA ALA A 207 -4.11 -10.94 -1.05
C ALA A 207 -3.15 -10.80 0.11
N VAL A 208 -2.55 -9.63 0.22
CA VAL A 208 -1.84 -9.19 1.41
C VAL A 208 -2.85 -8.50 2.33
N ILE A 209 -2.98 -8.98 3.57
CA ILE A 209 -3.87 -8.36 4.56
C ILE A 209 -3.10 -7.29 5.32
N ARG A 210 -3.66 -6.09 5.34
CA ARG A 210 -3.17 -4.93 6.10
C ARG A 210 -4.29 -4.38 6.98
N GLY A 211 -3.88 -3.88 8.14
CA GLY A 211 -4.70 -3.20 9.13
C GLY A 211 -3.79 -2.70 10.25
N THR A 212 -4.28 -1.81 11.11
CA THR A 212 -3.48 -1.17 12.17
C THR A 212 -2.89 -2.15 13.21
N VAL A 213 -3.32 -3.41 13.22
CA VAL A 213 -2.97 -4.41 14.24
C VAL A 213 -2.21 -5.62 13.65
N TYR A 214 -2.21 -5.81 12.34
CA TYR A 214 -1.61 -7.01 11.73
C TYR A 214 -0.27 -6.67 11.10
N PRO A 215 0.86 -7.31 11.51
CA PRO A 215 2.01 -7.38 10.63
C PRO A 215 1.57 -8.04 9.33
N SER A 216 2.28 -7.76 8.25
CA SER A 216 1.92 -8.19 6.91
C SER A 216 1.42 -9.63 6.86
N ALA A 217 0.12 -9.84 6.72
CA ALA A 217 -0.50 -11.17 6.72
C ALA A 217 -0.86 -11.58 5.29
N ARG A 218 -1.05 -12.88 5.05
CA ARG A 218 -1.44 -13.40 3.73
C ARG A 218 -2.80 -14.08 3.82
N LEU A 219 -3.65 -13.81 2.85
CA LEU A 219 -4.93 -14.49 2.64
C LEU A 219 -4.94 -15.10 1.24
N ILE A 220 -5.38 -16.35 1.11
CA ILE A 220 -5.53 -17.05 -0.18
C ILE A 220 -6.91 -17.73 -0.18
N TRP A 221 -7.63 -17.66 -1.30
CA TRP A 221 -8.95 -18.29 -1.46
C TRP A 221 -9.28 -18.54 -2.94
N SER A 222 -10.04 -19.60 -3.24
CA SER A 222 -10.81 -19.71 -4.49
C SER A 222 -12.29 -19.41 -4.23
N VAL A 223 -12.85 -19.90 -3.13
CA VAL A 223 -14.21 -19.64 -2.66
C VAL A 223 -14.13 -19.10 -1.24
N PRO A 224 -14.30 -17.78 -1.03
CA PRO A 224 -13.88 -17.07 0.19
C PRO A 224 -14.31 -17.73 1.51
N LEU A 225 -15.55 -18.20 1.62
CA LEU A 225 -16.07 -18.78 2.87
C LEU A 225 -15.84 -20.28 3.01
N GLU A 226 -15.39 -20.96 1.96
CA GLU A 226 -15.26 -22.41 1.92
C GLU A 226 -13.81 -22.86 2.09
N ASP A 227 -12.87 -22.18 1.43
CA ASP A 227 -11.49 -22.67 1.30
C ASP A 227 -10.42 -21.68 1.76
N ALA A 228 -10.80 -20.52 2.33
CA ALA A 228 -9.85 -19.48 2.71
C ALA A 228 -8.76 -19.97 3.67
N ARG A 229 -7.53 -19.56 3.36
CA ARG A 229 -6.29 -19.88 4.09
C ARG A 229 -5.61 -18.59 4.52
N TYR A 230 -5.37 -18.44 5.82
CA TYR A 230 -4.80 -17.23 6.41
C TYR A 230 -3.49 -17.50 7.14
N TRP A 231 -2.48 -16.67 6.88
CA TRP A 231 -1.19 -16.68 7.59
C TRP A 231 -0.98 -15.34 8.30
N HIS A 232 -0.70 -15.39 9.60
CA HIS A 232 -0.37 -14.21 10.41
C HIS A 232 0.91 -13.48 9.96
N ASN A 233 1.75 -14.12 9.15
CA ASN A 233 2.95 -13.53 8.56
C ASN A 233 3.05 -13.97 7.09
N ALA A 234 3.08 -12.98 6.19
CA ALA A 234 3.09 -13.15 4.75
C ALA A 234 4.34 -13.86 4.22
N TYR A 235 5.43 -13.86 4.98
CA TYR A 235 6.68 -14.55 4.61
C TYR A 235 6.68 -16.04 4.99
N ASN A 236 5.71 -16.51 5.78
CA ASN A 236 5.69 -17.86 6.35
C ASN A 236 4.85 -18.88 5.54
N VAL A 237 4.34 -18.50 4.37
CA VAL A 237 3.43 -19.33 3.55
C VAL A 237 4.05 -20.69 3.18
N LEU A 238 5.39 -20.79 3.15
CA LEU A 238 6.11 -22.02 2.82
C LEU A 238 6.43 -22.90 4.03
N THR A 239 6.39 -22.36 5.26
CA THR A 239 6.97 -23.03 6.44
C THR A 239 5.98 -23.24 7.58
N VAL A 240 4.81 -22.61 7.52
CA VAL A 240 3.78 -22.67 8.56
C VAL A 240 2.44 -23.01 7.94
N ASP A 241 1.67 -23.89 8.59
CA ASP A 241 0.32 -24.23 8.15
C ASP A 241 -0.63 -23.03 8.28
N PRO A 242 -1.57 -22.85 7.34
CA PRO A 242 -2.54 -21.77 7.42
C PRO A 242 -3.55 -22.00 8.55
N VAL A 243 -4.09 -20.88 9.03
CA VAL A 243 -5.32 -20.84 9.80
C VAL A 243 -6.51 -20.92 8.84
N ILE A 244 -7.49 -21.77 9.15
CA ILE A 244 -8.65 -22.04 8.29
C ILE A 244 -9.98 -21.97 9.06
N GLY A 245 -11.07 -21.74 8.33
CA GLY A 245 -12.44 -21.76 8.85
C GLY A 245 -12.63 -20.83 10.06
N ALA A 246 -13.33 -21.29 11.09
CA ALA A 246 -13.65 -20.49 12.29
C ALA A 246 -12.43 -20.00 13.09
N LYS A 247 -11.23 -20.53 12.83
CA LYS A 247 -10.00 -20.07 13.48
C LYS A 247 -9.45 -18.79 12.85
N ILE A 248 -9.85 -18.45 11.62
CA ILE A 248 -9.46 -17.19 10.97
C ILE A 248 -10.00 -16.03 11.82
N PRO A 249 -9.20 -14.96 12.05
CA PRO A 249 -9.64 -13.78 12.80
C PRO A 249 -11.01 -13.26 12.33
N ALA A 250 -11.86 -12.84 13.27
CA ALA A 250 -13.26 -12.54 12.98
C ALA A 250 -13.45 -11.40 11.97
N ASP A 251 -12.60 -10.38 12.01
CA ASP A 251 -12.55 -9.29 11.05
C ASP A 251 -12.08 -9.75 9.66
N VAL A 252 -11.09 -10.65 9.60
CA VAL A 252 -10.67 -11.28 8.34
C VAL A 252 -11.77 -12.17 7.77
N ARG A 253 -12.57 -12.84 8.60
CA ARG A 253 -13.75 -13.57 8.14
C ARG A 253 -14.86 -12.65 7.63
N ALA A 254 -15.04 -11.48 8.24
CA ALA A 254 -16.04 -10.52 7.78
C ALA A 254 -15.73 -10.02 6.36
N ILE A 255 -14.47 -9.72 6.03
CA ILE A 255 -14.14 -9.30 4.67
C ILE A 255 -14.32 -10.43 3.64
N LEU A 256 -14.11 -11.69 4.02
CA LEU A 256 -14.34 -12.85 3.13
C LEU A 256 -15.79 -12.92 2.61
N GLU A 257 -16.78 -12.44 3.37
CA GLU A 257 -18.18 -12.43 2.95
C GLU A 257 -18.44 -11.52 1.72
N HIS A 258 -17.53 -10.58 1.46
CA HIS A 258 -17.62 -9.63 0.36
C HIS A 258 -16.71 -9.96 -0.82
N LEU A 259 -15.67 -10.78 -0.61
CA LEU A 259 -14.70 -11.06 -1.67
C LEU A 259 -15.34 -11.91 -2.77
N PRO A 260 -14.95 -11.71 -4.03
CA PRO A 260 -15.40 -12.55 -5.13
C PRO A 260 -14.75 -13.93 -5.05
N ALA A 261 -15.45 -14.93 -5.61
CA ALA A 261 -14.81 -16.18 -5.97
C ALA A 261 -13.74 -15.93 -7.04
N ALA A 262 -12.66 -16.71 -7.00
CA ALA A 262 -11.62 -16.65 -8.01
C ALA A 262 -12.20 -16.99 -9.39
N PRO A 263 -11.74 -16.30 -10.46
CA PRO A 263 -12.26 -16.51 -11.79
C PRO A 263 -11.97 -17.95 -12.22
N ALA A 264 -13.00 -18.71 -12.58
CA ALA A 264 -12.80 -20.06 -13.11
C ALA A 264 -11.91 -20.00 -14.36
N TYR A 265 -10.95 -20.94 -14.47
CA TYR A 265 -10.12 -21.06 -15.67
C TYR A 265 -11.00 -21.35 -16.89
N THR A 266 -11.33 -20.33 -17.68
CA THR A 266 -11.82 -20.53 -19.03
C THR A 266 -10.61 -20.88 -19.89
N GLN A 267 -10.44 -22.17 -20.22
CA GLN A 267 -9.62 -22.55 -21.36
C GLN A 267 -10.07 -21.70 -22.54
N GLY A 268 -9.20 -20.80 -23.01
CA GLY A 268 -9.39 -20.13 -24.28
C GLY A 268 -9.57 -21.21 -25.34
N HIS A 269 -10.76 -21.25 -25.94
CA HIS A 269 -11.01 -22.01 -27.14
C HIS A 269 -10.04 -21.55 -28.24
N SER A 270 -9.27 -22.52 -28.74
CA SER A 270 -8.71 -22.67 -30.10
C SER A 270 -8.32 -21.43 -30.89
#